data_AF-A0AAV2H9F8-F1
#
_entry.id   AF-A0AAV2H9F8-F1
#
_cell.length_a   1.000
_cell.length_b   1.000
_cell.length_c   1.000
_cell.angle_alpha   90.00
_cell.angle_beta   90.00
_cell.angle_gamma   90.00
#
_symmetry.space_group_name_H-M   'P 1'
#
loop_
_entity.id
_entity.type
_entity.pdbx_description
1 polymer ?
#
loop_
_entity_poly.entity_id
_entity_poly.type
_entity_poly.pdbx_seq_one_letter_code
_entity_poly.pdbx_strand_id
1 'polypeptide(L)'
;MATCRIIVFCCIFSMLICSAASYEPTWESLDSRPIPSWYDDSKLGIFIHWGVFSVPSYSSEWFWWNWQGEPTPAILDFMATNYKPDFTYADFAEDFTAEFFDASEWIDMFQSSGAKYIVFVSKHHEGFTNWPSKYSFNWNSAAVGPNRDIVGELMNATRQKSNLRFGLYHSMFEWFHPLYIADKNAGYKTQDFVTQKTLPELYEIVNTYKPDVVWSDGDWDAPDVYWNSKEFLAWLYTDSPVKDSVVVNDRWGHNISCHHGGFYTCGDRYNPGVLQKHKWENAMTIDKYSWGFRRNARLADYLTIEELLQTFIITVSCGGNMLMNVGPPKHGHIDPIYEERLRQLGSWLKQNGDGIYSTRPWTYQNDTLTANVWYTLKKSQTAKDIYAFVFNWPSGKTLSLGGPLTTVATTISLLGYPGYLSFNTRQPSGVDIIIPDIPISKMPNTWLWTFKITAVAN
;
A
#
# COMPACT_ATOMS: atom_id res chain seq x y z
N MET A 1 -17.52 -62.85 34.64
CA MET A 1 -16.21 -62.56 34.01
C MET A 1 -16.49 -61.72 32.78
N ALA A 2 -16.37 -60.39 32.90
CA ALA A 2 -16.61 -59.44 31.82
C ALA A 2 -15.26 -58.84 31.42
N THR A 3 -14.87 -59.03 30.17
CA THR A 3 -13.58 -58.59 29.61
C THR A 3 -13.75 -57.19 29.04
N CYS A 4 -13.16 -56.19 29.69
CA CYS A 4 -13.13 -54.80 29.23
C CYS A 4 -11.98 -54.65 28.22
N ARG A 5 -12.29 -54.26 26.97
CA ARG A 5 -11.28 -53.89 25.96
C ARG A 5 -11.15 -52.37 25.94
N ILE A 6 -9.98 -51.87 26.34
CA ILE A 6 -9.59 -50.47 26.21
C ILE A 6 -9.02 -50.27 24.80
N ILE A 7 -9.63 -49.38 24.02
CA ILE A 7 -9.11 -48.91 22.73
C ILE A 7 -8.34 -47.63 23.01
N VAL A 8 -7.02 -47.65 22.82
CA VAL A 8 -6.15 -46.47 22.90
C VAL A 8 -6.16 -45.78 21.54
N PHE A 9 -6.70 -44.57 21.48
CA PHE A 9 -6.63 -43.70 20.30
C PHE A 9 -5.25 -43.02 20.29
N CYS A 10 -4.40 -43.39 19.34
CA CYS A 10 -3.10 -42.77 19.15
C CYS A 10 -3.28 -41.51 18.29
N CYS A 11 -3.36 -40.34 18.92
CA CYS A 11 -3.33 -39.06 18.21
C CYS A 11 -1.91 -38.82 17.66
N ILE A 12 -1.74 -38.98 16.35
CA ILE A 12 -0.53 -38.58 15.64
C ILE A 12 -0.59 -37.05 15.48
N PHE A 13 0.14 -36.34 16.34
CA PHE A 13 0.45 -34.93 16.13
C PHE A 13 1.49 -34.85 15.01
N SER A 14 1.07 -34.50 13.79
CA SER A 14 2.02 -34.08 12.75
C SER A 14 2.63 -32.74 13.18
N MET A 15 3.80 -32.78 13.79
CA MET A 15 4.68 -31.61 13.85
C MET A 15 5.08 -31.27 12.41
N LEU A 16 4.53 -30.19 11.88
CA LEU A 16 5.10 -29.50 10.73
C LEU A 16 6.47 -28.99 11.17
N ILE A 17 7.51 -29.75 10.83
CA ILE A 17 8.89 -29.29 10.89
C ILE A 17 8.97 -28.20 9.82
N CYS A 18 8.85 -26.95 10.23
CA CYS A 18 9.23 -25.82 9.41
C CYS A 18 10.75 -25.87 9.29
N SER A 19 11.26 -26.55 8.26
CA SER A 19 12.64 -26.35 7.86
C SER A 19 12.76 -24.87 7.55
N ALA A 20 13.58 -24.13 8.31
CA ALA A 20 13.95 -22.78 7.94
C ALA A 20 14.63 -22.87 6.58
N ALA A 21 13.87 -22.61 5.51
CA ALA A 21 14.42 -22.61 4.17
C ALA A 21 15.38 -21.43 4.10
N SER A 22 16.67 -21.73 3.95
CA SER A 22 17.66 -20.72 3.59
C SER A 22 17.38 -20.31 2.15
N TYR A 23 17.21 -19.02 1.92
CA TYR A 23 17.05 -18.48 0.57
C TYR A 23 18.42 -18.13 0.01
N GLU A 24 18.73 -18.66 -1.17
CA GLU A 24 19.94 -18.30 -1.91
C GLU A 24 19.77 -16.93 -2.60
N PRO A 25 20.85 -16.16 -2.84
CA PRO A 25 20.82 -14.87 -3.52
C PRO A 25 20.64 -15.00 -5.04
N THR A 26 19.60 -15.73 -5.46
CA THR A 26 19.17 -15.89 -6.85
C THR A 26 17.69 -15.56 -6.96
N TRP A 27 17.27 -14.95 -8.07
CA TRP A 27 15.85 -14.61 -8.27
C TRP A 27 14.95 -15.84 -8.24
N GLU A 28 15.38 -16.98 -8.77
CA GLU A 28 14.64 -18.24 -8.70
C GLU A 28 14.33 -18.66 -7.25
N SER A 29 15.32 -18.54 -6.34
CA SER A 29 15.14 -18.84 -4.93
C SER A 29 14.28 -17.77 -4.22
N LEU A 30 14.56 -16.48 -4.47
CA LEU A 30 13.86 -15.39 -3.81
C LEU A 30 12.38 -15.31 -4.21
N ASP A 31 12.07 -15.49 -5.48
CA ASP A 31 10.70 -15.46 -6.02
C ASP A 31 9.91 -16.72 -5.65
N SER A 32 10.58 -17.82 -5.24
CA SER A 32 9.88 -19.00 -4.71
C SER A 32 9.31 -18.77 -3.32
N ARG A 33 9.65 -17.66 -2.65
CA ARG A 33 9.09 -17.33 -1.33
C ARG A 33 7.60 -17.04 -1.44
N PRO A 34 6.73 -17.80 -0.75
CA PRO A 34 5.31 -17.52 -0.78
C PRO A 34 5.02 -16.18 -0.12
N ILE A 35 4.09 -15.43 -0.69
CA ILE A 35 3.66 -14.18 -0.08
C ILE A 35 2.92 -14.46 1.24
N PRO A 36 3.28 -13.79 2.34
CA PRO A 36 2.57 -13.91 3.62
C PRO A 36 1.08 -13.59 3.47
N SER A 37 0.23 -14.45 4.04
CA SER A 37 -1.23 -14.35 3.86
C SER A 37 -1.81 -13.04 4.38
N TRP A 38 -1.20 -12.46 5.43
CA TRP A 38 -1.63 -11.18 5.99
C TRP A 38 -1.63 -10.07 4.93
N TYR A 39 -0.65 -10.07 4.02
CA TYR A 39 -0.51 -9.04 3.01
C TYR A 39 -1.58 -9.17 1.94
N ASP A 40 -1.78 -10.39 1.42
CA ASP A 40 -2.84 -10.63 0.44
C ASP A 40 -4.25 -10.40 1.02
N ASP A 41 -4.47 -10.70 2.31
CA ASP A 41 -5.77 -10.51 2.96
C ASP A 41 -6.04 -9.04 3.35
N SER A 42 -5.01 -8.18 3.40
CA SER A 42 -5.06 -6.80 3.89
C SER A 42 -5.74 -5.81 2.95
N LYS A 43 -5.48 -5.90 1.64
CA LYS A 43 -6.03 -5.07 0.56
C LYS A 43 -5.70 -3.57 0.58
N LEU A 44 -5.68 -2.92 1.73
CA LEU A 44 -5.49 -1.47 1.86
C LEU A 44 -4.34 -1.14 2.81
N GLY A 45 -3.40 -0.33 2.34
CA GLY A 45 -2.35 0.30 3.14
C GLY A 45 -2.33 1.82 2.95
N ILE A 46 -1.68 2.52 3.90
CA ILE A 46 -1.43 3.96 3.82
C ILE A 46 0.05 4.22 3.57
N PHE A 47 0.36 4.97 2.52
CA PHE A 47 1.70 5.48 2.23
C PHE A 47 1.84 6.89 2.81
N ILE A 48 3.01 7.28 3.28
CA ILE A 48 3.24 8.61 3.84
C ILE A 48 4.56 9.16 3.31
N HIS A 49 4.49 10.16 2.42
CA HIS A 49 5.64 10.92 1.95
C HIS A 49 5.79 12.20 2.76
N TRP A 50 6.71 12.16 3.73
CA TRP A 50 7.00 13.27 4.63
C TRP A 50 8.49 13.37 4.91
N GLY A 51 9.05 14.56 4.69
CA GLY A 51 10.48 14.82 4.82
C GLY A 51 10.78 16.30 4.61
N VAL A 52 12.06 16.63 4.38
CA VAL A 52 12.48 18.03 4.22
C VAL A 52 11.83 18.66 2.98
N PHE A 53 11.55 17.88 1.94
CA PHE A 53 10.77 18.33 0.78
C PHE A 53 9.37 18.89 1.12
N SER A 54 8.80 18.57 2.28
CA SER A 54 7.53 19.16 2.74
C SER A 54 7.67 20.63 3.20
N VAL A 55 8.89 21.11 3.46
CA VAL A 55 9.19 22.47 3.92
C VAL A 55 8.91 23.54 2.84
N PRO A 56 9.49 23.45 1.63
CA PRO A 56 9.13 24.39 0.56
C PRO A 56 7.65 24.27 0.20
N SER A 57 7.05 23.09 0.37
CA SER A 57 5.63 22.81 0.12
C SER A 57 5.19 23.22 -1.30
N TYR A 58 6.09 23.08 -2.28
CA TYR A 58 5.91 23.58 -3.64
C TYR A 58 6.28 22.49 -4.65
N SER A 59 5.50 22.38 -5.73
CA SER A 59 5.65 21.36 -6.78
C SER A 59 5.46 19.92 -6.31
N SER A 60 6.45 19.30 -5.65
CA SER A 60 6.40 17.90 -5.20
C SER A 60 7.59 17.54 -4.30
N GLU A 61 7.63 16.29 -3.85
CA GLU A 61 8.78 15.65 -3.19
C GLU A 61 10.06 15.62 -4.05
N TRP A 62 9.95 15.91 -5.35
CA TRP A 62 11.08 16.07 -6.30
C TRP A 62 11.66 17.50 -6.33
N PHE A 63 11.24 18.38 -5.41
CA PHE A 63 11.63 19.79 -5.40
C PHE A 63 13.15 20.00 -5.57
N TRP A 64 13.99 19.26 -4.84
CA TRP A 64 15.44 19.43 -4.93
C TRP A 64 16.00 19.06 -6.30
N TRP A 65 15.55 17.94 -6.86
CA TRP A 65 15.92 17.55 -8.22
C TRP A 65 15.48 18.59 -9.25
N ASN A 66 14.24 19.08 -9.14
CA ASN A 66 13.71 20.10 -10.06
C ASN A 66 14.22 21.53 -9.79
N TRP A 67 15.08 21.69 -8.78
CA TRP A 67 15.83 22.91 -8.53
C TRP A 67 17.26 22.82 -9.06
N GLN A 68 17.95 21.69 -8.86
CA GLN A 68 19.39 21.55 -9.11
C GLN A 68 19.76 20.54 -10.22
N GLY A 69 19.06 19.41 -10.30
CA GLY A 69 19.36 18.35 -11.26
C GLY A 69 18.74 18.59 -12.63
N GLU A 70 17.43 18.86 -12.64
CA GLU A 70 16.67 19.24 -13.83
C GLU A 70 15.83 20.49 -13.54
N PRO A 71 16.47 21.68 -13.53
CA PRO A 71 15.82 22.91 -13.06
C PRO A 71 14.58 23.28 -13.88
N THR A 72 13.48 23.58 -13.21
CA THR A 72 12.27 24.10 -13.85
C THR A 72 12.13 25.61 -13.64
N PRO A 73 11.63 26.39 -14.62
CA PRO A 73 11.46 27.84 -14.46
C PRO A 73 10.60 28.22 -13.24
N ALA A 74 9.56 27.44 -12.94
CA ALA A 74 8.67 27.69 -11.81
C ALA A 74 9.38 27.56 -10.46
N ILE A 75 10.23 26.55 -10.29
CA ILE A 75 10.99 26.37 -9.04
C ILE A 75 12.11 27.39 -8.93
N LEU A 76 12.80 27.73 -10.03
CA LEU A 76 13.82 28.78 -10.03
C LEU A 76 13.23 30.14 -9.64
N ASP A 77 12.08 30.51 -10.18
CA ASP A 77 11.37 31.74 -9.83
C ASP A 77 10.88 31.73 -8.38
N PHE A 78 10.32 30.60 -7.93
CA PHE A 78 9.92 30.41 -6.54
C PHE A 78 11.11 30.59 -5.59
N MET A 79 12.26 29.98 -5.90
CA MET A 79 13.46 30.13 -5.08
C MET A 79 14.00 31.56 -5.08
N ALA A 80 14.10 32.20 -6.25
CA ALA A 80 14.57 33.57 -6.37
C ALA A 80 13.67 34.60 -5.67
N THR A 81 12.37 34.36 -5.63
CA THR A 81 11.39 35.27 -5.03
C THR A 81 11.29 35.11 -3.51
N ASN A 82 11.43 33.89 -2.99
CA ASN A 82 11.10 33.58 -1.59
C ASN A 82 12.32 33.30 -0.70
N TYR A 83 13.49 33.06 -1.29
CA TYR A 83 14.70 32.69 -0.54
C TYR A 83 15.90 33.53 -0.97
N LYS A 84 16.87 33.65 -0.07
CA LYS A 84 18.11 34.40 -0.32
C LYS A 84 18.95 33.73 -1.42
N PRO A 85 19.77 34.48 -2.19
CA PRO A 85 20.54 33.95 -3.31
C PRO A 85 21.51 32.79 -2.98
N ASP A 86 21.97 32.69 -1.73
CA ASP A 86 22.89 31.66 -1.24
C ASP A 86 22.17 30.53 -0.47
N PHE A 87 20.84 30.47 -0.54
CA PHE A 87 20.06 29.41 0.10
C PHE A 87 20.37 28.06 -0.55
N THR A 88 20.57 27.03 0.27
CA THR A 88 20.82 25.66 -0.14
C THR A 88 19.66 24.76 0.28
N TYR A 89 19.55 23.56 -0.30
CA TYR A 89 18.50 22.64 0.12
C TYR A 89 18.63 22.20 1.58
N ALA A 90 19.86 22.11 2.09
CA ALA A 90 20.11 21.75 3.48
C ALA A 90 19.55 22.77 4.48
N ASP A 91 19.45 24.05 4.09
CA ASP A 91 18.89 25.11 4.93
C ASP A 91 17.40 24.88 5.24
N PHE A 92 16.68 24.07 4.44
CA PHE A 92 15.30 23.69 4.73
C PHE A 92 15.15 22.76 5.94
N ALA A 93 16.19 22.01 6.32
CA ALA A 93 16.06 20.98 7.36
C ALA A 93 15.71 21.56 8.74
N GLU A 94 16.22 22.75 9.06
CA GLU A 94 15.90 23.45 10.32
C GLU A 94 14.42 23.84 10.41
N ASP A 95 13.79 24.08 9.25
CA ASP A 95 12.39 24.47 9.15
C ASP A 95 11.42 23.28 9.11
N PHE A 96 11.94 22.05 9.09
CA PHE A 96 11.16 20.82 9.22
C PHE A 96 10.82 20.58 10.69
N THR A 97 9.81 21.29 11.21
CA THR A 97 9.60 21.39 12.66
C THR A 97 8.86 20.21 13.29
N ALA A 98 7.99 19.51 12.56
CA ALA A 98 7.14 18.45 13.11
C ALA A 98 6.35 18.87 14.38
N GLU A 99 6.04 20.16 14.52
CA GLU A 99 5.47 20.75 15.74
C GLU A 99 4.10 20.19 16.16
N PHE A 100 3.31 19.74 15.18
CA PHE A 100 1.99 19.12 15.35
C PHE A 100 1.99 17.63 14.99
N PHE A 101 3.17 17.02 14.84
CA PHE A 101 3.27 15.58 14.63
C PHE A 101 3.01 14.82 15.93
N ASP A 102 1.93 14.03 15.91
CA ASP A 102 1.63 13.02 16.91
C ASP A 102 1.42 11.65 16.23
N ALA A 103 2.35 10.73 16.49
CA ALA A 103 2.29 9.37 15.95
C ALA A 103 0.99 8.64 16.32
N SER A 104 0.45 8.87 17.50
CA SER A 104 -0.80 8.25 17.95
C SER A 104 -2.01 8.75 17.18
N GLU A 105 -2.09 10.06 16.94
CA GLU A 105 -3.18 10.65 16.15
C GLU A 105 -3.14 10.14 14.71
N TRP A 106 -1.94 10.05 14.12
CA TRP A 106 -1.76 9.45 12.80
C TRP A 106 -2.25 8.00 12.77
N ILE A 107 -1.85 7.17 13.74
CA ILE A 107 -2.26 5.76 13.79
C ILE A 107 -3.77 5.62 14.01
N ASP A 108 -4.40 6.44 14.84
CA ASP A 108 -5.87 6.47 14.98
C ASP A 108 -6.54 6.77 13.63
N MET A 109 -6.06 7.82 12.96
CA MET A 109 -6.59 8.23 11.66
C MET A 109 -6.44 7.12 10.61
N PHE A 110 -5.25 6.54 10.48
CA PHE A 110 -4.99 5.47 9.50
C PHE A 110 -5.79 4.21 9.81
N GLN A 111 -5.92 3.82 11.09
CA GLN A 111 -6.79 2.70 11.46
C GLN A 111 -8.26 3.00 11.14
N SER A 112 -8.71 4.24 11.37
CA SER A 112 -10.08 4.66 11.09
C SER A 112 -10.41 4.62 9.60
N SER A 113 -9.41 4.66 8.71
CA SER A 113 -9.58 4.50 7.26
C SER A 113 -9.89 3.06 6.82
N GLY A 114 -9.73 2.09 7.73
CA GLY A 114 -9.87 0.67 7.44
C GLY A 114 -8.57 -0.02 7.00
N ALA A 115 -7.50 0.74 6.74
CA ALA A 115 -6.20 0.20 6.37
C ALA A 115 -5.71 -0.91 7.33
N LYS A 116 -4.83 -1.77 6.82
CA LYS A 116 -4.25 -2.90 7.55
C LYS A 116 -2.74 -2.81 7.69
N TYR A 117 -2.11 -1.88 6.97
CA TYR A 117 -0.69 -1.60 7.07
C TYR A 117 -0.41 -0.15 6.72
N ILE A 118 0.73 0.35 7.18
CA ILE A 118 1.28 1.64 6.76
C ILE A 118 2.67 1.43 6.16
N VAL A 119 3.08 2.33 5.27
CA VAL A 119 4.43 2.41 4.73
C VAL A 119 4.87 3.86 4.88
N PHE A 120 5.83 4.11 5.78
CA PHE A 120 6.35 5.45 6.02
C PHE A 120 7.68 5.64 5.29
N VAL A 121 7.85 6.78 4.62
CA VAL A 121 9.12 7.14 3.98
C VAL A 121 10.19 7.36 5.05
N SER A 122 11.02 6.34 5.25
CA SER A 122 12.17 6.43 6.16
C SER A 122 13.20 7.39 5.60
N LYS A 123 13.48 7.27 4.29
CA LYS A 123 14.41 8.10 3.51
C LYS A 123 13.90 8.22 2.07
N HIS A 124 13.80 9.43 1.55
CA HIS A 124 13.54 9.70 0.13
C HIS A 124 14.84 10.01 -0.63
N HIS A 125 14.75 10.33 -1.92
CA HIS A 125 15.91 10.59 -2.80
C HIS A 125 16.80 11.76 -2.36
N GLU A 126 16.31 12.62 -1.46
CA GLU A 126 17.09 13.71 -0.84
C GLU A 126 18.06 13.22 0.25
N GLY A 127 18.02 11.94 0.62
CA GLY A 127 18.92 11.34 1.59
C GLY A 127 18.65 11.70 3.05
N PHE A 128 17.65 12.54 3.34
CA PHE A 128 17.27 12.87 4.72
C PHE A 128 16.57 11.67 5.35
N THR A 129 17.08 11.24 6.51
CA THR A 129 16.53 10.09 7.23
C THR A 129 15.62 10.54 8.36
N ASN A 130 14.39 10.01 8.43
CA ASN A 130 13.42 10.27 9.50
C ASN A 130 13.66 9.45 10.78
N TRP A 131 14.89 8.97 10.95
CA TRP A 131 15.37 8.23 12.12
C TRP A 131 16.84 8.61 12.39
N PRO A 132 17.39 8.38 13.59
CA PRO A 132 18.78 8.72 13.94
C PRO A 132 19.79 7.78 13.26
N SER A 133 19.87 7.79 11.92
CA SER A 133 20.76 6.94 11.14
C SER A 133 22.22 7.23 11.47
N LYS A 134 22.99 6.17 11.76
CA LYS A 134 24.45 6.27 11.92
C LYS A 134 25.17 6.63 10.62
N TYR A 135 24.49 6.43 9.49
CA TYR A 135 25.03 6.65 8.15
C TYR A 135 24.57 7.99 7.54
N SER A 136 23.72 8.74 8.24
CA SER A 136 23.26 10.10 7.87
C SER A 136 23.63 11.12 8.94
N PHE A 137 24.92 11.17 9.30
CA PHE A 137 25.39 12.11 10.32
C PHE A 137 24.97 13.54 9.98
N ASN A 138 24.29 14.20 10.93
CA ASN A 138 23.78 15.57 10.81
C ASN A 138 22.78 15.83 9.66
N TRP A 139 22.24 14.77 9.04
CA TRP A 139 21.22 14.85 7.99
C TRP A 139 20.07 13.89 8.29
N ASN A 140 19.49 14.05 9.48
CA ASN A 140 18.42 13.20 9.97
C ASN A 140 17.52 13.92 11.00
N SER A 141 16.29 13.42 11.17
CA SER A 141 15.27 14.06 12.00
C SER A 141 15.61 14.17 13.49
N ALA A 142 16.57 13.37 13.98
CA ALA A 142 17.01 13.43 15.38
C ALA A 142 18.15 14.45 15.59
N ALA A 143 18.87 14.83 14.54
CA ALA A 143 19.99 15.75 14.61
C ALA A 143 19.64 17.19 14.20
N VAL A 144 18.68 17.37 13.28
CA VAL A 144 18.26 18.68 12.77
C VAL A 144 16.76 18.71 12.52
N GLY A 145 16.13 19.87 12.71
CA GLY A 145 14.68 20.06 12.58
C GLY A 145 13.89 19.46 13.76
N PRO A 146 13.22 18.30 13.62
CA PRO A 146 12.32 17.77 14.64
C PRO A 146 12.97 17.41 15.98
N ASN A 147 14.27 17.06 15.96
CA ASN A 147 14.98 16.45 17.08
C ASN A 147 14.30 15.18 17.63
N ARG A 148 13.76 14.35 16.72
CA ARG A 148 12.92 13.18 17.02
C ARG A 148 13.28 11.98 16.15
N ASP A 149 13.13 10.77 16.71
CA ASP A 149 13.11 9.52 15.94
C ASP A 149 11.68 9.25 15.45
N ILE A 150 11.30 9.86 14.33
CA ILE A 150 9.93 9.80 13.80
C ILE A 150 9.55 8.37 13.43
N VAL A 151 10.48 7.62 12.81
CA VAL A 151 10.28 6.20 12.48
C VAL A 151 10.01 5.37 13.74
N GLY A 152 10.83 5.54 14.79
CA GLY A 152 10.66 4.84 16.06
C GLY A 152 9.35 5.18 16.76
N GLU A 153 8.95 6.45 16.76
CA GLU A 153 7.67 6.89 17.32
C GLU A 153 6.46 6.28 16.59
N LEU A 154 6.45 6.29 15.25
CA LEU A 154 5.40 5.66 14.44
C LEU A 154 5.34 4.15 14.64
N MET A 155 6.49 3.48 14.66
CA MET A 155 6.58 2.05 14.94
C MET A 155 5.96 1.71 16.30
N ASN A 156 6.31 2.46 17.34
CA ASN A 156 5.80 2.25 18.69
C ASN A 156 4.28 2.48 18.76
N ALA A 157 3.79 3.60 18.20
CA ALA A 157 2.36 3.89 18.15
C ALA A 157 1.58 2.81 17.39
N THR A 158 2.11 2.36 16.25
CA THR A 158 1.50 1.31 15.42
C THR A 158 1.28 0.05 16.22
N ARG A 159 2.33 -0.44 16.89
CA ARG A 159 2.30 -1.71 17.66
C ARG A 159 1.49 -1.62 18.95
N GLN A 160 1.46 -0.46 19.60
CA GLN A 160 0.81 -0.31 20.90
C GLN A 160 -0.69 0.01 20.78
N LYS A 161 -1.12 0.67 19.69
CA LYS A 161 -2.47 1.24 19.59
C LYS A 161 -3.33 0.66 18.47
N SER A 162 -2.76 -0.18 17.61
CA SER A 162 -3.48 -0.69 16.44
C SER A 162 -3.11 -2.13 16.10
N ASN A 163 -3.89 -2.71 15.19
CA ASN A 163 -3.53 -3.96 14.51
C ASN A 163 -2.92 -3.71 13.12
N LEU A 164 -2.50 -2.47 12.82
CA LEU A 164 -1.82 -2.15 11.58
C LEU A 164 -0.44 -2.82 11.57
N ARG A 165 -0.04 -3.31 10.40
CA ARG A 165 1.33 -3.72 10.12
C ARG A 165 2.19 -2.50 9.82
N PHE A 166 3.44 -2.53 10.26
CA PHE A 166 4.35 -1.39 10.14
C PHE A 166 5.32 -1.60 8.99
N GLY A 167 5.32 -0.74 8.00
CA GLY A 167 6.18 -0.80 6.83
C GLY A 167 7.03 0.45 6.68
N LEU A 168 8.17 0.29 5.99
CA LEU A 168 9.07 1.39 5.67
C LEU A 168 9.38 1.41 4.19
N TYR A 169 9.29 2.60 3.62
CA TYR A 169 9.87 2.92 2.33
C TYR A 169 11.31 3.37 2.52
N HIS A 170 12.19 2.97 1.60
CA HIS A 170 13.57 3.42 1.58
C HIS A 170 14.05 3.65 0.15
N SER A 171 14.52 4.86 -0.14
CA SER A 171 15.17 5.12 -1.42
C SER A 171 16.59 4.53 -1.45
N MET A 172 16.84 3.72 -2.47
CA MET A 172 18.12 3.07 -2.76
C MET A 172 19.23 4.07 -3.10
N PHE A 173 18.90 5.23 -3.66
CA PHE A 173 19.86 6.25 -4.08
C PHE A 173 19.63 7.60 -3.41
N GLU A 174 20.60 8.50 -3.60
CA GLU A 174 20.53 9.89 -3.17
C GLU A 174 21.03 10.79 -4.31
N TRP A 175 20.19 11.73 -4.76
CA TRP A 175 20.45 12.50 -6.00
C TRP A 175 21.85 13.10 -6.07
N PHE A 176 22.30 13.69 -4.96
CA PHE A 176 23.52 14.49 -4.90
C PHE A 176 24.57 13.94 -3.92
N HIS A 177 24.42 12.70 -3.46
CA HIS A 177 25.41 12.12 -2.57
C HIS A 177 26.73 11.86 -3.33
N PRO A 178 27.89 12.36 -2.85
CA PRO A 178 29.15 12.28 -3.59
C PRO A 178 29.56 10.85 -3.98
N LEU A 179 29.37 9.87 -3.08
CA LEU A 179 29.67 8.47 -3.39
C LEU A 179 28.75 7.91 -4.48
N TYR A 180 27.46 8.26 -4.49
CA TYR A 180 26.53 7.79 -5.53
C TYR A 180 26.90 8.36 -6.89
N ILE A 181 27.22 9.66 -6.94
CA ILE A 181 27.71 10.32 -8.16
C ILE A 181 29.02 9.68 -8.64
N ALA A 182 29.94 9.37 -7.73
CA ALA A 182 31.21 8.73 -8.07
C ALA A 182 30.98 7.33 -8.66
N ASP A 183 30.15 6.51 -8.02
CA ASP A 183 29.79 5.17 -8.51
C ASP A 183 29.08 5.25 -9.88
N LYS A 184 28.14 6.17 -10.04
CA LYS A 184 27.44 6.44 -11.31
C LYS A 184 28.40 6.86 -12.42
N ASN A 185 29.35 7.76 -12.15
CA ASN A 185 30.37 8.19 -13.10
C ASN A 185 31.35 7.06 -13.46
N ALA A 186 31.59 6.12 -12.55
CA ALA A 186 32.35 4.90 -12.81
C ALA A 186 31.54 3.84 -13.60
N GLY A 187 30.28 4.14 -13.96
CA GLY A 187 29.36 3.23 -14.63
C GLY A 187 28.91 2.08 -13.74
N TYR A 188 28.74 2.35 -12.44
CA TYR A 188 28.34 1.39 -11.39
C TYR A 188 29.28 0.19 -11.25
N LYS A 189 30.57 0.40 -11.57
CA LYS A 189 31.64 -0.60 -11.40
C LYS A 189 32.26 -0.59 -10.01
N THR A 190 32.07 0.50 -9.28
CA THR A 190 32.35 0.64 -7.85
C THR A 190 31.03 0.63 -7.08
N GLN A 191 31.07 0.37 -5.78
CA GLN A 191 29.90 0.22 -4.89
C GLN A 191 30.13 0.94 -3.56
N ASP A 192 30.89 2.04 -3.56
CA ASP A 192 31.25 2.75 -2.33
C ASP A 192 30.00 3.31 -1.64
N PHE A 193 29.05 3.85 -2.41
CA PHE A 193 27.78 4.31 -1.89
C PHE A 193 26.96 3.15 -1.32
N VAL A 194 26.87 2.04 -2.04
CA VAL A 194 26.08 0.88 -1.62
C VAL A 194 26.63 0.29 -0.31
N THR A 195 27.96 0.13 -0.21
CA THR A 195 28.62 -0.49 0.94
C THR A 195 28.70 0.41 2.17
N GLN A 196 28.79 1.73 1.98
CA GLN A 196 28.98 2.69 3.09
C GLN A 196 27.70 3.43 3.50
N LYS A 197 26.67 3.43 2.64
CA LYS A 197 25.45 4.23 2.84
C LYS A 197 24.17 3.40 2.75
N THR A 198 23.77 2.95 1.56
CA THR A 198 22.43 2.36 1.36
C THR A 198 22.23 1.02 2.05
N LEU A 199 23.12 0.04 1.85
CA LEU A 199 22.93 -1.28 2.49
C LEU A 199 23.00 -1.19 4.01
N PRO A 200 23.99 -0.53 4.62
CA PRO A 200 24.03 -0.41 6.08
C PRO A 200 22.77 0.24 6.68
N GLU A 201 22.16 1.21 6.01
CA GLU A 201 20.87 1.79 6.40
C GLU A 201 19.72 0.78 6.30
N LEU A 202 19.64 0.00 5.21
CA LEU A 202 18.65 -1.05 5.06
C LEU A 202 18.74 -2.11 6.17
N TYR A 203 19.96 -2.58 6.48
CA TYR A 203 20.19 -3.47 7.62
C TYR A 203 19.80 -2.80 8.95
N GLU A 204 20.12 -1.52 9.14
CA GLU A 204 19.80 -0.78 10.36
C GLU A 204 18.28 -0.67 10.57
N ILE A 205 17.51 -0.26 9.55
CA ILE A 205 16.06 -0.10 9.70
C ILE A 205 15.36 -1.45 9.92
N VAL A 206 15.83 -2.52 9.28
CA VAL A 206 15.25 -3.85 9.46
C VAL A 206 15.52 -4.38 10.87
N ASN A 207 16.76 -4.28 11.35
CA ASN A 207 17.12 -4.80 12.68
C ASN A 207 16.52 -3.97 13.81
N THR A 208 16.47 -2.64 13.64
CA THR A 208 15.99 -1.71 14.68
C THR A 208 14.47 -1.67 14.72
N TYR A 209 13.84 -1.42 13.57
CA TYR A 209 12.41 -1.14 13.51
C TYR A 209 11.56 -2.34 13.12
N LYS A 210 12.15 -3.42 12.61
CA LYS A 210 11.46 -4.68 12.28
C LYS A 210 10.17 -4.45 11.46
N PRO A 211 10.26 -3.83 10.27
CA PRO A 211 9.11 -3.57 9.44
C PRO A 211 8.57 -4.87 8.81
N ASP A 212 7.24 -4.96 8.68
CA ASP A 212 6.51 -5.97 7.94
C ASP A 212 6.54 -5.72 6.41
N VAL A 213 6.84 -4.49 5.97
CA VAL A 213 7.05 -4.14 4.55
C VAL A 213 8.37 -3.40 4.41
N VAL A 214 9.26 -3.86 3.55
CA VAL A 214 10.42 -3.09 3.09
C VAL A 214 10.16 -2.72 1.63
N TRP A 215 9.81 -1.45 1.41
CA TRP A 215 9.41 -0.92 0.11
C TRP A 215 10.57 -0.11 -0.47
N SER A 216 11.31 -0.66 -1.43
CA SER A 216 12.46 0.02 -2.02
C SER A 216 12.05 0.90 -3.20
N ASP A 217 12.87 1.88 -3.56
CA ASP A 217 12.64 2.75 -4.72
C ASP A 217 13.94 3.42 -5.15
N GLY A 218 13.98 4.05 -6.32
CA GLY A 218 15.20 4.75 -6.75
C GLY A 218 16.30 3.82 -7.27
N ASP A 219 15.90 2.60 -7.60
CA ASP A 219 16.75 1.51 -8.10
C ASP A 219 17.00 1.58 -9.60
N TRP A 220 16.16 2.32 -10.34
CA TRP A 220 16.05 2.30 -11.81
C TRP A 220 17.32 2.62 -12.58
N ASP A 221 18.26 3.33 -11.94
CA ASP A 221 19.48 3.85 -12.54
C ASP A 221 20.60 2.80 -12.65
N ALA A 222 20.54 1.73 -11.86
CA ALA A 222 21.61 0.73 -11.75
C ALA A 222 21.05 -0.70 -11.58
N PRO A 223 21.77 -1.74 -12.03
CA PRO A 223 21.30 -3.12 -11.93
C PRO A 223 21.26 -3.64 -10.49
N ASP A 224 20.49 -4.70 -10.24
CA ASP A 224 20.38 -5.41 -8.95
C ASP A 224 21.75 -5.83 -8.37
N VAL A 225 22.70 -6.14 -9.25
CA VAL A 225 24.08 -6.48 -8.86
C VAL A 225 24.81 -5.29 -8.21
N TYR A 226 24.64 -4.07 -8.72
CA TYR A 226 25.24 -2.88 -8.10
C TYR A 226 24.62 -2.62 -6.73
N TRP A 227 23.31 -2.80 -6.59
CA TRP A 227 22.61 -2.61 -5.32
C TRP A 227 22.85 -3.73 -4.30
N ASN A 228 23.46 -4.85 -4.71
CA ASN A 228 23.58 -6.07 -3.90
C ASN A 228 22.22 -6.57 -3.39
N SER A 229 21.19 -6.40 -4.22
CA SER A 229 19.80 -6.57 -3.80
C SER A 229 19.48 -8.03 -3.46
N LYS A 230 20.00 -8.98 -4.24
CA LYS A 230 19.72 -10.40 -4.02
C LYS A 230 20.31 -10.91 -2.71
N GLU A 231 21.50 -10.45 -2.37
CA GLU A 231 22.19 -10.75 -1.13
C GLU A 231 21.44 -10.17 0.07
N PHE A 232 20.99 -8.91 -0.03
CA PHE A 232 20.15 -8.30 1.00
C PHE A 232 18.83 -9.04 1.18
N LEU A 233 18.13 -9.38 0.09
CA LEU A 233 16.86 -10.10 0.14
C LEU A 233 17.00 -11.54 0.66
N ALA A 234 18.08 -12.23 0.31
CA ALA A 234 18.41 -13.55 0.85
C ALA A 234 18.59 -13.50 2.36
N TRP A 235 19.36 -12.53 2.86
CA TRP A 235 19.48 -12.27 4.30
C TRP A 235 18.14 -11.90 4.93
N LEU A 236 17.36 -11.03 4.29
CA LEU A 236 16.06 -10.56 4.77
C LEU A 236 15.10 -11.74 5.02
N TYR A 237 15.10 -12.71 4.13
CA TYR A 237 14.23 -13.88 4.20
C TYR A 237 14.79 -15.06 5.02
N THR A 238 16.08 -15.05 5.35
CA THR A 238 16.73 -16.19 6.04
C THR A 238 17.09 -15.87 7.50
N ASP A 239 17.68 -14.69 7.74
CA ASP A 239 18.36 -14.38 8.99
C ASP A 239 17.77 -13.18 9.72
N SER A 240 17.07 -12.29 9.01
CA SER A 240 16.51 -11.07 9.61
C SER A 240 15.47 -11.37 10.71
N PRO A 241 15.23 -10.43 11.64
CA PRO A 241 14.20 -10.58 12.67
C PRO A 241 12.76 -10.56 12.14
N VAL A 242 12.55 -10.31 10.84
CA VAL A 242 11.23 -10.18 10.21
C VAL A 242 10.98 -11.21 9.11
N LYS A 243 11.90 -12.16 8.93
CA LYS A 243 11.88 -13.17 7.85
C LYS A 243 10.54 -13.90 7.66
N ASP A 244 9.81 -14.12 8.75
CA ASP A 244 8.55 -14.85 8.75
C ASP A 244 7.34 -14.03 8.25
N SER A 245 7.42 -12.69 8.28
CA SER A 245 6.29 -11.81 7.94
C SER A 245 6.58 -10.78 6.87
N VAL A 246 7.85 -10.43 6.63
CA VAL A 246 8.22 -9.33 5.74
C VAL A 246 7.77 -9.55 4.30
N VAL A 247 7.37 -8.48 3.62
CA VAL A 247 7.18 -8.42 2.17
C VAL A 247 8.00 -7.29 1.56
N VAL A 248 8.37 -7.47 0.30
CA VAL A 248 9.09 -6.47 -0.49
C VAL A 248 8.40 -6.27 -1.83
N ASN A 249 8.50 -5.06 -2.37
CA ASN A 249 8.05 -4.73 -3.72
C ASN A 249 9.06 -5.21 -4.78
N ASP A 250 8.93 -4.73 -6.01
CA ASP A 250 9.70 -5.12 -7.20
C ASP A 250 10.73 -4.07 -7.67
N ARG A 251 11.14 -3.15 -6.79
CA ARG A 251 12.02 -2.01 -7.12
C ARG A 251 13.43 -2.21 -6.58
N TRP A 252 14.08 -3.31 -6.98
CA TRP A 252 15.38 -3.74 -6.47
C TRP A 252 16.51 -3.68 -7.50
N GLY A 253 16.28 -3.06 -8.65
CA GLY A 253 17.28 -2.79 -9.67
C GLY A 253 16.67 -2.44 -11.02
N HIS A 254 17.49 -1.91 -11.91
CA HIS A 254 17.13 -1.72 -13.30
C HIS A 254 16.58 -3.01 -13.91
N ASN A 255 15.41 -2.91 -14.56
CA ASN A 255 14.69 -4.02 -15.18
C ASN A 255 14.21 -5.13 -14.21
N ILE A 256 14.05 -4.81 -12.92
CA ILE A 256 13.47 -5.73 -11.92
C ILE A 256 11.96 -5.55 -11.76
N SER A 257 11.46 -4.33 -11.91
CA SER A 257 10.03 -4.01 -11.83
C SER A 257 9.20 -4.86 -12.80
N CYS A 258 8.05 -5.38 -12.35
CA CYS A 258 7.24 -6.42 -12.98
C CYS A 258 7.90 -7.80 -13.20
N HIS A 259 9.13 -8.04 -12.76
CA HIS A 259 9.87 -9.28 -13.03
C HIS A 259 10.19 -10.08 -11.77
N HIS A 260 10.64 -9.41 -10.70
CA HIS A 260 11.02 -10.06 -9.44
C HIS A 260 10.53 -9.27 -8.22
N GLY A 261 10.38 -9.95 -7.08
CA GLY A 261 9.94 -9.33 -5.83
C GLY A 261 8.70 -9.99 -5.23
N GLY A 262 8.42 -9.71 -3.95
CA GLY A 262 7.31 -10.34 -3.22
C GLY A 262 5.93 -9.90 -3.72
N PHE A 263 5.83 -8.69 -4.27
CA PHE A 263 4.68 -8.19 -5.04
C PHE A 263 5.14 -7.15 -6.05
N TYR A 264 4.38 -6.99 -7.13
CA TYR A 264 4.73 -6.08 -8.21
C TYR A 264 4.05 -4.73 -8.04
N THR A 265 4.79 -3.66 -8.27
CA THR A 265 4.25 -2.31 -8.42
C THR A 265 4.25 -1.92 -9.88
N CYS A 266 5.18 -2.42 -10.71
CA CYS A 266 5.26 -2.15 -12.15
C CYS A 266 5.43 -0.66 -12.56
N GLY A 267 5.30 0.27 -11.62
CA GLY A 267 5.30 1.71 -11.82
C GLY A 267 4.37 2.40 -10.83
N ASP A 268 4.37 3.73 -10.86
CA ASP A 268 3.45 4.52 -10.05
C ASP A 268 2.02 4.42 -10.57
N ARG A 269 1.05 4.36 -9.65
CA ARG A 269 -0.39 4.28 -9.97
C ARG A 269 -0.74 3.11 -10.89
N TYR A 270 0.03 2.03 -10.84
CA TYR A 270 -0.21 0.83 -11.64
C TYR A 270 -1.56 0.23 -11.27
N ASN A 271 -2.47 0.21 -12.24
CA ASN A 271 -3.78 -0.42 -12.12
C ASN A 271 -4.16 -1.00 -13.49
N PRO A 272 -3.85 -2.28 -13.75
CA PRO A 272 -3.98 -2.87 -15.08
C PRO A 272 -5.45 -3.08 -15.51
N GLY A 273 -6.42 -2.97 -14.60
CA GLY A 273 -7.84 -3.21 -14.91
C GLY A 273 -8.18 -4.66 -15.29
N VAL A 274 -7.20 -5.57 -15.22
CA VAL A 274 -7.34 -7.00 -15.50
C VAL A 274 -6.57 -7.82 -14.47
N LEU A 275 -7.02 -9.07 -14.24
CA LEU A 275 -6.39 -9.98 -13.29
C LEU A 275 -4.93 -10.27 -13.66
N GLN A 276 -4.05 -10.11 -12.69
CA GLN A 276 -2.63 -10.44 -12.80
C GLN A 276 -2.33 -11.82 -12.22
N LYS A 277 -1.26 -12.46 -12.72
CA LYS A 277 -0.80 -13.77 -12.23
C LYS A 277 -0.03 -13.68 -10.92
N HIS A 278 0.73 -12.59 -10.75
CA HIS A 278 1.51 -12.32 -9.54
C HIS A 278 0.76 -11.31 -8.67
N LYS A 279 0.99 -11.36 -7.35
CA LYS A 279 0.45 -10.32 -6.46
C LYS A 279 1.06 -8.98 -6.85
N TRP A 280 0.23 -7.94 -6.80
CA TRP A 280 0.66 -6.58 -7.12
C TRP A 280 0.04 -5.55 -6.16
N GLU A 281 0.58 -4.34 -6.18
CA GLU A 281 0.15 -3.22 -5.35
C GLU A 281 0.05 -1.93 -6.20
N ASN A 282 -1.12 -1.29 -6.15
CA ASN A 282 -1.35 0.04 -6.69
C ASN A 282 -0.85 1.08 -5.68
N ALA A 283 0.41 1.50 -5.81
CA ALA A 283 0.93 2.65 -5.07
C ALA A 283 0.40 3.94 -5.73
N MET A 284 -0.45 4.68 -5.04
CA MET A 284 -1.14 5.86 -5.59
C MET A 284 -1.33 6.98 -4.55
N THR A 285 -1.77 8.15 -5.00
CA THR A 285 -1.86 9.38 -4.20
C THR A 285 -3.28 9.95 -4.16
N ILE A 286 -3.72 10.49 -3.01
CA ILE A 286 -4.98 11.25 -2.95
C ILE A 286 -4.84 12.57 -3.73
N ASP A 287 -3.71 13.26 -3.64
CA ASP A 287 -3.37 14.37 -4.53
C ASP A 287 -3.07 13.83 -5.94
N LYS A 288 -3.69 14.37 -6.98
CA LYS A 288 -3.55 13.92 -8.38
C LYS A 288 -2.15 14.15 -8.95
N TYR A 289 -1.35 15.02 -8.34
CA TYR A 289 -0.11 15.54 -8.93
C TYR A 289 1.16 15.24 -8.13
N SER A 290 1.08 14.96 -6.82
CA SER A 290 2.28 14.77 -6.00
C SER A 290 2.08 13.74 -4.89
N TRP A 291 3.19 13.14 -4.45
CA TRP A 291 3.26 12.35 -3.22
C TRP A 291 3.49 13.24 -2.00
N GLY A 292 4.36 14.23 -2.11
CA GLY A 292 4.62 15.25 -1.10
C GLY A 292 3.53 16.31 -0.99
N PHE A 293 3.62 17.13 0.05
CA PHE A 293 2.66 18.21 0.31
C PHE A 293 2.83 19.41 -0.64
N ARG A 294 1.72 19.90 -1.22
CA ARG A 294 1.67 21.12 -2.03
C ARG A 294 0.75 22.16 -1.40
N ARG A 295 1.32 23.28 -0.95
CA ARG A 295 0.56 24.37 -0.29
C ARG A 295 -0.42 25.08 -1.23
N ASN A 296 -0.18 25.00 -2.54
CA ASN A 296 -1.03 25.62 -3.57
C ASN A 296 -2.10 24.66 -4.14
N ALA A 297 -2.21 23.44 -3.61
CA ALA A 297 -3.21 22.47 -4.06
C ALA A 297 -4.63 22.99 -3.81
N ARG A 298 -5.52 22.75 -4.79
CA ARG A 298 -6.94 23.08 -4.69
C ARG A 298 -7.76 21.81 -4.45
N LEU A 299 -9.00 21.96 -3.97
CA LEU A 299 -9.90 20.81 -3.75
C LEU A 299 -10.01 19.89 -4.98
N ALA A 300 -10.07 20.46 -6.19
CA ALA A 300 -10.17 19.69 -7.44
C ALA A 300 -8.91 18.86 -7.77
N ASP A 301 -7.77 19.21 -7.17
CA ASP A 301 -6.50 18.50 -7.32
C ASP A 301 -6.46 17.22 -6.48
N TYR A 302 -7.42 17.02 -5.59
CA TYR A 302 -7.55 15.78 -4.82
C TYR A 302 -8.61 14.88 -5.46
N LEU A 303 -8.37 13.57 -5.41
CA LEU A 303 -9.35 12.57 -5.81
C LEU A 303 -10.59 12.66 -4.90
N THR A 304 -11.77 12.52 -5.48
CA THR A 304 -13.00 12.38 -4.69
C THR A 304 -13.06 11.01 -4.03
N ILE A 305 -13.93 10.85 -3.04
CA ILE A 305 -14.13 9.54 -2.41
C ILE A 305 -14.65 8.49 -3.41
N GLU A 306 -15.48 8.89 -4.38
CA GLU A 306 -15.94 8.00 -5.46
C GLU A 306 -14.76 7.55 -6.32
N GLU A 307 -13.88 8.45 -6.76
CA GLU A 307 -12.68 8.11 -7.54
C GLU A 307 -11.76 7.15 -6.76
N LEU A 308 -11.57 7.39 -5.46
CA LEU A 308 -10.77 6.52 -4.58
C LEU A 308 -11.39 5.13 -4.40
N LEU A 309 -12.69 5.05 -4.10
CA LEU A 309 -13.38 3.77 -3.92
C LEU A 309 -13.43 2.96 -5.22
N GLN A 310 -13.68 3.60 -6.36
CA GLN A 310 -13.65 2.95 -7.67
C GLN A 310 -12.26 2.36 -7.95
N THR A 311 -11.22 3.17 -7.77
CA THR A 311 -9.82 2.72 -7.93
C THR A 311 -9.50 1.55 -7.00
N PHE A 312 -9.92 1.64 -5.74
CA PHE A 312 -9.71 0.58 -4.75
C PHE A 312 -10.42 -0.73 -5.12
N ILE A 313 -11.69 -0.66 -5.50
CA ILE A 313 -12.47 -1.84 -5.85
C ILE A 313 -11.90 -2.51 -7.11
N ILE A 314 -11.59 -1.74 -8.15
CA ILE A 314 -10.93 -2.26 -9.36
C ILE A 314 -9.63 -2.99 -9.00
N THR A 315 -8.82 -2.34 -8.15
CA THR A 315 -7.54 -2.90 -7.69
C THR A 315 -7.75 -4.25 -7.02
N VAL A 316 -8.67 -4.35 -6.05
CA VAL A 316 -8.94 -5.59 -5.31
C VAL A 316 -9.55 -6.67 -6.20
N SER A 317 -10.49 -6.31 -7.08
CA SER A 317 -11.10 -7.22 -8.05
C SER A 317 -10.09 -7.86 -8.99
N CYS A 318 -9.02 -7.13 -9.33
CA CYS A 318 -7.91 -7.59 -10.17
C CYS A 318 -6.73 -8.21 -9.38
N GLY A 319 -6.92 -8.43 -8.07
CA GLY A 319 -5.97 -9.16 -7.21
C GLY A 319 -4.93 -8.30 -6.51
N GLY A 320 -4.96 -6.98 -6.73
CA GLY A 320 -4.02 -6.05 -6.12
C GLY A 320 -4.34 -5.70 -4.67
N ASN A 321 -3.36 -5.08 -4.01
CA ASN A 321 -3.61 -4.19 -2.88
C ASN A 321 -3.52 -2.73 -3.35
N MET A 322 -4.11 -1.80 -2.61
CA MET A 322 -3.91 -0.36 -2.83
C MET A 322 -3.11 0.21 -1.67
N LEU A 323 -2.02 0.91 -1.99
CA LEU A 323 -1.20 1.66 -1.05
C LEU A 323 -1.42 3.16 -1.32
N MET A 324 -2.27 3.77 -0.49
CA MET A 324 -2.79 5.11 -0.72
C MET A 324 -2.00 6.15 0.07
N ASN A 325 -1.42 7.12 -0.63
CA ASN A 325 -0.53 8.11 -0.05
C ASN A 325 -1.24 9.34 0.52
N VAL A 326 -0.73 9.79 1.67
CA VAL A 326 -0.89 11.14 2.21
C VAL A 326 0.45 11.88 2.21
N GLY A 327 0.41 13.19 1.93
CA GLY A 327 1.58 14.07 1.97
C GLY A 327 1.40 15.15 3.05
N PRO A 328 1.96 14.96 4.27
CA PRO A 328 1.84 15.94 5.34
C PRO A 328 2.71 17.19 5.11
N PRO A 329 2.28 18.38 5.56
CA PRO A 329 3.10 19.59 5.60
C PRO A 329 4.21 19.48 6.64
N LYS A 330 5.19 20.40 6.60
CA LYS A 330 6.37 20.41 7.48
C LYS A 330 6.10 20.35 9.00
N HIS A 331 4.93 20.84 9.43
CA HIS A 331 4.53 20.82 10.85
C HIS A 331 3.92 19.47 11.27
N GLY A 332 3.62 18.55 10.35
CA GLY A 332 3.27 17.17 10.66
C GLY A 332 1.82 16.88 11.03
N HIS A 333 0.92 17.84 10.94
CA HIS A 333 -0.52 17.58 11.01
C HIS A 333 -1.03 17.05 9.67
N ILE A 334 -1.89 16.02 9.65
CA ILE A 334 -2.50 15.56 8.40
C ILE A 334 -3.62 16.52 8.01
N ASP A 335 -3.50 17.19 6.86
CA ASP A 335 -4.50 18.16 6.42
C ASP A 335 -5.93 17.58 6.38
N PRO A 336 -6.97 18.35 6.77
CA PRO A 336 -8.34 17.86 6.87
C PRO A 336 -8.90 17.20 5.61
N ILE A 337 -8.42 17.58 4.42
CA ILE A 337 -8.83 16.94 3.17
C ILE A 337 -8.38 15.48 3.08
N TYR A 338 -7.17 15.16 3.54
CA TYR A 338 -6.69 13.78 3.61
C TYR A 338 -7.43 13.01 4.69
N GLU A 339 -7.61 13.61 5.87
CA GLU A 339 -8.38 13.00 6.96
C GLU A 339 -9.82 12.68 6.54
N GLU A 340 -10.49 13.61 5.85
CA GLU A 340 -11.84 13.41 5.33
C GLU A 340 -11.90 12.20 4.40
N ARG A 341 -11.00 12.11 3.40
CA ARG A 341 -10.96 10.99 2.45
C ARG A 341 -10.68 9.66 3.15
N LEU A 342 -9.73 9.65 4.10
CA LEU A 342 -9.41 8.47 4.90
C LEU A 342 -10.63 8.00 5.70
N ARG A 343 -11.29 8.89 6.44
CA ARG A 343 -12.45 8.53 7.27
C ARG A 343 -13.66 8.14 6.43
N GLN A 344 -13.87 8.76 5.27
CA GLN A 344 -14.92 8.37 4.32
C GLN A 344 -14.68 6.94 3.79
N LEU A 345 -13.44 6.60 3.42
CA LEU A 345 -13.06 5.26 3.00
C LEU A 345 -13.33 4.23 4.12
N GLY A 346 -12.95 4.57 5.35
CA GLY A 346 -13.20 3.75 6.53
C GLY A 346 -14.67 3.53 6.86
N SER A 347 -15.49 4.58 6.72
CA SER A 347 -16.94 4.49 6.88
C SER A 347 -17.56 3.51 5.87
N TRP A 348 -17.14 3.59 4.60
CA TRP A 348 -17.58 2.64 3.57
C TRP A 348 -17.11 1.20 3.87
N LEU A 349 -15.84 1.04 4.30
CA LEU A 349 -15.24 -0.26 4.62
C LEU A 349 -15.84 -0.93 5.85
N LYS A 350 -16.33 -0.17 6.83
CA LYS A 350 -17.02 -0.73 8.01
C LYS A 350 -18.27 -1.52 7.60
N GLN A 351 -18.96 -1.08 6.55
CA GLN A 351 -20.16 -1.73 6.03
C GLN A 351 -19.83 -2.80 4.97
N ASN A 352 -18.89 -2.50 4.08
CA ASN A 352 -18.64 -3.29 2.86
C ASN A 352 -17.40 -4.20 2.97
N GLY A 353 -16.68 -4.16 4.10
CA GLY A 353 -15.40 -4.82 4.29
C GLY A 353 -15.41 -6.35 4.16
N ASP A 354 -16.55 -7.02 4.39
CA ASP A 354 -16.72 -8.48 4.14
C ASP A 354 -16.50 -8.83 2.65
N GLY A 355 -16.75 -7.88 1.74
CA GLY A 355 -16.49 -8.03 0.31
C GLY A 355 -15.08 -7.63 -0.13
N ILE A 356 -14.24 -7.11 0.78
CA ILE A 356 -12.90 -6.61 0.45
C ILE A 356 -11.85 -7.46 1.14
N TYR A 357 -11.83 -7.45 2.48
CA TYR A 357 -10.79 -8.11 3.25
C TYR A 357 -10.88 -9.62 3.11
N SER A 358 -9.72 -10.28 3.02
CA SER A 358 -9.64 -11.74 2.83
C SER A 358 -10.41 -12.28 1.61
N THR A 359 -10.78 -11.44 0.64
CA THR A 359 -11.38 -11.90 -0.63
C THR A 359 -10.30 -12.25 -1.65
N ARG A 360 -10.72 -12.91 -2.73
CA ARG A 360 -9.89 -13.22 -3.89
C ARG A 360 -10.56 -12.68 -5.15
N PRO A 361 -9.79 -12.42 -6.23
CA PRO A 361 -10.38 -12.22 -7.55
C PRO A 361 -11.31 -13.39 -7.88
N TRP A 362 -12.51 -13.07 -8.35
CA TRP A 362 -13.38 -14.09 -8.91
C TRP A 362 -12.95 -14.41 -10.35
N THR A 363 -13.53 -15.43 -10.97
CA THR A 363 -13.26 -15.78 -12.37
C THR A 363 -13.62 -14.65 -13.34
N TYR A 364 -14.53 -13.75 -12.92
CA TYR A 364 -14.88 -12.52 -13.62
C TYR A 364 -14.50 -11.32 -12.76
N GLN A 365 -13.75 -10.37 -13.32
CA GLN A 365 -13.37 -9.14 -12.60
C GLN A 365 -14.50 -8.11 -12.63
N ASN A 366 -15.19 -7.98 -13.76
CA ASN A 366 -16.30 -7.05 -13.97
C ASN A 366 -17.48 -7.71 -14.68
N ASP A 367 -18.63 -7.04 -14.66
CA ASP A 367 -19.86 -7.55 -15.26
C ASP A 367 -19.98 -7.26 -16.76
N THR A 368 -20.70 -8.15 -17.45
CA THR A 368 -20.89 -8.11 -18.90
C THR A 368 -22.19 -7.41 -19.34
N LEU A 369 -23.15 -7.22 -18.44
CA LEU A 369 -24.44 -6.59 -18.74
C LEU A 369 -24.54 -5.18 -18.17
N THR A 370 -24.10 -4.98 -16.93
CA THR A 370 -24.08 -3.66 -16.29
C THR A 370 -22.65 -3.15 -16.18
N ALA A 371 -22.35 -2.07 -16.91
CA ALA A 371 -21.07 -1.39 -16.82
C ALA A 371 -20.79 -0.91 -15.39
N ASN A 372 -19.52 -0.78 -15.03
CA ASN A 372 -19.06 -0.33 -13.71
C ASN A 372 -19.59 -1.20 -12.55
N VAL A 373 -19.74 -2.50 -12.79
CA VAL A 373 -19.90 -3.50 -11.74
C VAL A 373 -18.67 -4.38 -11.69
N TRP A 374 -18.07 -4.48 -10.51
CA TRP A 374 -16.84 -5.24 -10.27
C TRP A 374 -17.07 -6.30 -9.20
N TYR A 375 -16.29 -7.37 -9.24
CA TYR A 375 -16.51 -8.55 -8.40
C TYR A 375 -15.33 -8.90 -7.52
N THR A 376 -15.64 -9.44 -6.35
CA THR A 376 -14.70 -10.24 -5.55
C THR A 376 -15.37 -11.54 -5.10
N LEU A 377 -14.55 -12.53 -4.78
CA LEU A 377 -14.96 -13.83 -4.27
C LEU A 377 -14.56 -13.97 -2.80
N LYS A 378 -15.50 -14.38 -1.95
CA LYS A 378 -15.21 -14.74 -0.56
C LYS A 378 -14.25 -15.93 -0.53
N LYS A 379 -13.16 -15.82 0.23
CA LYS A 379 -12.29 -16.97 0.51
C LYS A 379 -13.04 -17.99 1.37
N SER A 380 -13.46 -19.08 0.73
CA SER A 380 -14.21 -20.19 1.34
C SER A 380 -13.90 -21.49 0.62
N GLN A 381 -13.91 -22.61 1.34
CA GLN A 381 -13.63 -23.93 0.76
C GLN A 381 -14.88 -24.60 0.18
N THR A 382 -16.08 -24.20 0.61
CA THR A 382 -17.32 -24.95 0.36
C THR A 382 -18.39 -24.14 -0.37
N ALA A 383 -18.40 -22.82 -0.18
CA ALA A 383 -19.40 -21.93 -0.76
C ALA A 383 -18.75 -20.88 -1.64
N LYS A 384 -19.32 -20.64 -2.82
CA LYS A 384 -18.94 -19.54 -3.69
C LYS A 384 -19.88 -18.37 -3.42
N ASP A 385 -19.42 -17.47 -2.56
CA ASP A 385 -20.11 -16.21 -2.29
C ASP A 385 -19.34 -15.10 -2.99
N ILE A 386 -20.03 -14.34 -3.84
CA ILE A 386 -19.43 -13.21 -4.56
C ILE A 386 -20.03 -11.89 -4.06
N TYR A 387 -19.26 -10.83 -4.25
CA TYR A 387 -19.68 -9.46 -3.99
C TYR A 387 -19.66 -8.69 -5.30
N ALA A 388 -20.78 -8.07 -5.65
CA ALA A 388 -20.92 -7.20 -6.81
C ALA A 388 -20.91 -5.74 -6.33
N PHE A 389 -19.86 -5.01 -6.68
CA PHE A 389 -19.69 -3.59 -6.37
C PHE A 389 -20.23 -2.75 -7.50
N VAL A 390 -21.27 -1.97 -7.23
CA VAL A 390 -22.00 -1.17 -8.22
C VAL A 390 -21.62 0.29 -8.04
N PHE A 391 -21.03 0.89 -9.08
CA PHE A 391 -20.50 2.26 -9.00
C PHE A 391 -21.57 3.31 -9.25
N ASN A 392 -22.64 2.94 -9.96
CA ASN A 392 -23.75 3.83 -10.28
C ASN A 392 -25.06 3.14 -9.88
N TRP A 393 -25.83 3.77 -8.98
CA TRP A 393 -27.13 3.23 -8.61
C TRP A 393 -28.01 3.11 -9.86
N PRO A 394 -28.65 1.95 -10.10
CA PRO A 394 -29.47 1.76 -11.29
C PRO A 394 -30.66 2.72 -11.27
N SER A 395 -30.97 3.28 -12.45
CA SER A 395 -32.11 4.18 -12.63
C SER A 395 -33.46 3.46 -12.61
N GLY A 396 -33.45 2.16 -12.89
CA GLY A 396 -34.63 1.28 -12.83
C GLY A 396 -34.70 0.45 -11.55
N LYS A 397 -35.76 -0.36 -11.44
CA LYS A 397 -35.95 -1.31 -10.33
C LYS A 397 -35.22 -2.63 -10.51
N THR A 398 -34.37 -2.75 -11.53
CA THR A 398 -33.67 -3.99 -11.86
C THR A 398 -32.19 -3.73 -12.09
N LEU A 399 -31.33 -4.47 -11.39
CA LEU A 399 -29.90 -4.58 -11.69
C LEU A 399 -29.65 -5.91 -12.39
N SER A 400 -29.18 -5.86 -13.64
CA SER A 400 -28.95 -7.06 -14.45
C SER A 400 -27.47 -7.42 -14.43
N LEU A 401 -27.12 -8.60 -13.93
CA LEU A 401 -25.73 -9.08 -13.86
C LEU A 401 -25.58 -10.28 -14.77
N GLY A 402 -24.57 -10.28 -15.66
CA GLY A 402 -24.35 -11.35 -16.63
C GLY A 402 -23.49 -12.50 -16.13
N GLY A 403 -22.59 -12.22 -15.17
CA GLY A 403 -21.64 -13.19 -14.64
C GLY A 403 -22.23 -14.29 -13.74
N PRO A 404 -23.04 -13.97 -12.72
CA PRO A 404 -23.44 -14.95 -11.71
C PRO A 404 -24.34 -16.06 -12.24
N LEU A 405 -24.04 -17.32 -11.89
CA LEU A 405 -24.93 -18.48 -12.08
C LEU A 405 -25.60 -18.85 -10.75
N THR A 406 -26.89 -18.55 -10.65
CA THR A 406 -27.66 -18.81 -9.43
C THR A 406 -27.97 -20.30 -9.26
N THR A 407 -28.16 -20.72 -8.02
CA THR A 407 -28.62 -22.05 -7.62
C THR A 407 -29.90 -21.94 -6.81
N VAL A 408 -30.51 -23.09 -6.48
CA VAL A 408 -31.67 -23.13 -5.56
C VAL A 408 -31.35 -22.61 -4.15
N ALA A 409 -30.07 -22.55 -3.78
CA ALA A 409 -29.60 -22.03 -2.49
C ALA A 409 -29.16 -20.56 -2.55
N THR A 410 -29.17 -19.94 -3.73
CA THR A 410 -28.71 -18.56 -3.89
C THR A 410 -29.60 -17.59 -3.15
N THR A 411 -28.98 -16.71 -2.37
CA THR A 411 -29.62 -15.53 -1.79
C THR A 411 -28.87 -14.28 -2.21
N ILE A 412 -29.59 -13.17 -2.33
CA ILE A 412 -29.02 -11.87 -2.70
C ILE A 412 -29.39 -10.86 -1.63
N SER A 413 -28.42 -10.08 -1.17
CA SER A 413 -28.62 -9.02 -0.18
C SER A 413 -27.79 -7.79 -0.55
N LEU A 414 -28.27 -6.61 -0.17
CA LEU A 414 -27.52 -5.36 -0.27
C LEU A 414 -26.85 -5.10 1.09
N LEU A 415 -25.52 -5.00 1.13
CA LEU A 415 -24.81 -4.80 2.39
C LEU A 415 -25.24 -3.48 3.05
N GLY A 416 -25.56 -3.56 4.35
CA GLY A 416 -26.10 -2.44 5.13
C GLY A 416 -27.61 -2.22 5.00
N TYR A 417 -28.32 -3.00 4.17
CA TYR A 417 -29.77 -2.97 4.06
C TYR A 417 -30.39 -4.30 4.54
N PRO A 418 -31.47 -4.28 5.35
CA PRO A 418 -32.02 -5.49 5.94
C PRO A 418 -32.75 -6.37 4.93
N GLY A 419 -32.58 -7.68 5.07
CA GLY A 419 -33.33 -8.70 4.33
C GLY A 419 -32.68 -9.12 3.00
N TYR A 420 -33.37 -10.02 2.31
CA TYR A 420 -32.97 -10.54 1.01
C TYR A 420 -33.77 -9.86 -0.11
N LEU A 421 -33.12 -9.68 -1.25
CA LEU A 421 -33.71 -9.11 -2.45
C LEU A 421 -34.27 -10.24 -3.33
N SER A 422 -35.44 -9.99 -3.92
CA SER A 422 -35.99 -10.87 -4.95
C SER A 422 -35.13 -10.80 -6.21
N PHE A 423 -35.03 -11.91 -6.94
CA PHE A 423 -34.30 -11.96 -8.20
C PHE A 423 -34.90 -12.96 -9.18
N ASN A 424 -34.65 -12.74 -10.47
CA ASN A 424 -34.98 -13.69 -11.53
C ASN A 424 -33.69 -14.23 -12.15
N THR A 425 -33.62 -15.54 -12.34
CA THR A 425 -32.46 -16.17 -13.01
C THR A 425 -32.58 -15.97 -14.52
N ARG A 426 -31.50 -15.54 -15.17
CA ARG A 426 -31.43 -15.37 -16.63
C ARG A 426 -30.89 -16.64 -17.29
N GLN A 427 -31.26 -16.84 -18.55
CA GLN A 427 -30.75 -17.91 -19.41
C GLN A 427 -29.94 -17.29 -20.57
N PRO A 428 -28.78 -17.84 -20.95
CA PRO A 428 -28.12 -19.01 -20.37
C PRO A 428 -27.33 -18.72 -19.07
N SER A 429 -27.08 -17.45 -18.74
CA SER A 429 -26.38 -17.02 -17.52
C SER A 429 -26.87 -15.68 -17.02
N GLY A 430 -26.63 -15.39 -15.73
CA GLY A 430 -26.90 -14.10 -15.12
C GLY A 430 -28.12 -14.07 -14.20
N VAL A 431 -28.35 -12.91 -13.60
CA VAL A 431 -29.42 -12.66 -12.64
C VAL A 431 -29.94 -11.23 -12.76
N ASP A 432 -31.26 -11.08 -12.68
CA ASP A 432 -31.94 -9.79 -12.57
C ASP A 432 -32.36 -9.58 -11.12
N ILE A 433 -31.64 -8.71 -10.40
CA ILE A 433 -31.92 -8.38 -9.01
C ILE A 433 -33.00 -7.30 -8.98
N ILE A 434 -34.10 -7.57 -8.28
CA ILE A 434 -35.22 -6.63 -8.14
C ILE A 434 -34.97 -5.74 -6.93
N ILE A 435 -34.73 -4.47 -7.19
CA ILE A 435 -34.41 -3.45 -6.19
C ILE A 435 -35.72 -2.84 -5.68
N PRO A 436 -36.00 -2.93 -4.37
CA PRO A 436 -37.18 -2.31 -3.78
C PRO A 436 -37.03 -0.79 -3.76
N ASP A 437 -38.14 -0.08 -3.53
CA ASP A 437 -38.08 1.36 -3.28
C ASP A 437 -37.39 1.60 -1.92
N ILE A 438 -36.12 2.02 -1.95
CA ILE A 438 -35.32 2.31 -0.75
C ILE A 438 -35.39 3.81 -0.46
N PRO A 439 -35.98 4.24 0.67
CA PRO A 439 -35.93 5.63 1.09
C PRO A 439 -34.49 6.09 1.30
N ILE A 440 -34.17 7.36 1.00
CA ILE A 440 -32.83 7.94 1.18
C ILE A 440 -32.30 7.72 2.61
N SER A 441 -33.17 7.85 3.63
CA SER A 441 -32.81 7.62 5.04
C SER A 441 -32.45 6.17 5.38
N LYS A 442 -32.75 5.22 4.49
CA LYS A 442 -32.42 3.80 4.61
C LYS A 442 -31.38 3.36 3.57
N MET A 443 -30.89 4.27 2.72
CA MET A 443 -29.86 3.94 1.74
C MET A 443 -28.56 3.66 2.49
N PRO A 444 -27.94 2.47 2.32
CA PRO A 444 -26.80 2.07 3.14
C PRO A 444 -25.54 2.92 2.87
N ASN A 445 -25.41 3.47 1.66
CA ASN A 445 -24.29 4.30 1.25
C ASN A 445 -24.72 5.31 0.17
N THR A 446 -23.95 6.38 0.01
CA THR A 446 -24.16 7.43 -1.00
C THR A 446 -23.16 7.38 -2.14
N TRP A 447 -22.03 6.68 -1.99
CA TRP A 447 -20.93 6.66 -2.95
C TRP A 447 -20.99 5.43 -3.87
N LEU A 448 -20.96 4.22 -3.28
CA LEU A 448 -20.98 2.95 -4.00
C LEU A 448 -21.67 1.86 -3.18
N TRP A 449 -22.27 0.88 -3.85
CA TRP A 449 -23.12 -0.15 -3.24
C TRP A 449 -22.59 -1.55 -3.47
N THR A 450 -22.75 -2.44 -2.49
CA THR A 450 -22.26 -3.82 -2.57
C THR A 450 -23.41 -4.81 -2.42
N PHE A 451 -23.63 -5.64 -3.43
CA PHE A 451 -24.55 -6.75 -3.39
C PHE A 451 -23.79 -8.04 -3.08
N LYS A 452 -24.20 -8.76 -2.05
CA LYS A 452 -23.67 -10.09 -1.73
C LYS A 452 -24.59 -11.14 -2.33
N ILE A 453 -24.02 -12.02 -3.15
CA ILE A 453 -24.71 -13.11 -3.84
C ILE A 453 -24.09 -14.42 -3.34
N THR A 454 -24.87 -15.22 -2.62
CA THR A 454 -24.37 -16.46 -2.00
C THR A 454 -24.60 -17.68 -2.87
N ALA A 455 -23.77 -18.71 -2.66
CA ALA A 455 -23.96 -20.02 -3.27
C ALA A 455 -24.15 -20.00 -4.80
N VAL A 456 -23.32 -19.22 -5.51
CA VAL A 456 -23.28 -19.26 -6.99
C VAL A 456 -22.60 -20.54 -7.47
N ALA A 457 -22.94 -21.01 -8.68
CA ALA A 457 -22.37 -22.23 -9.23
C ALA A 457 -20.93 -22.04 -9.76
N ASN A 458 -20.62 -20.86 -10.28
CA ASN A 458 -19.37 -20.55 -10.98
C ASN A 458 -18.30 -19.88 -10.12
#